data_AF-Q95T57-F1
#
_entry.id   AF-Q95T57-F1
#
_cell.length_a   1.000
_cell.length_b   1.000
_cell.length_c   1.000
_cell.angle_alpha   90.00
_cell.angle_beta   90.00
_cell.angle_gamma   90.00
#
_symmetry.space_group_name_H-M   'P 1'
#
loop_
_entity.id
_entity.type
_entity.pdbx_description
1 polymer ?
#
loop_
_entity_poly.entity_id
_entity_poly.type
_entity_poly.pdbx_seq_one_letter_code
_entity_poly.pdbx_strand_id
1 'polypeptide(L)'
;MIIELPMCAVMRICLLFNAITKIGYFPQKWKKSIIIMIPKPEKDKTQPSYRPISLLTCLSKLFEKGLLLRISPHLKTHNTLPSYQFDFPAKHGAIEQVNRITTEIRTAFEHREYCTALFLDVAQAFDRVWLDGLMFKIIQLLPQNIHKLLKSYLDKRVFAVRCSSSTSSDFTIEAGVPQGSVLGPILYTLYTADIPTNYQLTIFTFADDTAIISRSRCPVKTTMQLAYFFIWTSGSPGGNS
;
A
#
# COMPACT_ATOMS: atom_id res chain seq x y z
N MET A 1 -13.88 -0.99 -21.41
CA MET A 1 -14.41 -2.37 -21.36
C MET A 1 -15.65 -2.55 -20.47
N ILE A 2 -15.97 -1.67 -19.50
CA ILE A 2 -17.20 -1.78 -18.66
C ILE A 2 -18.30 -0.78 -19.09
N ILE A 3 -18.01 0.10 -20.06
CA ILE A 3 -18.88 1.24 -20.41
C ILE A 3 -20.16 0.80 -21.16
N GLU A 4 -20.17 -0.41 -21.74
CA GLU A 4 -21.27 -0.92 -22.59
C GLU A 4 -22.03 -2.11 -21.98
N LEU A 5 -22.12 -2.21 -20.65
CA LEU A 5 -22.88 -3.29 -20.01
C LEU A 5 -24.39 -2.98 -20.01
N PRO A 6 -25.25 -3.92 -20.41
CA PRO A 6 -26.70 -3.73 -20.35
C PRO A 6 -27.17 -3.52 -18.90
N MET A 7 -28.21 -2.71 -18.71
CA MET A 7 -28.67 -2.31 -17.37
C MET A 7 -28.99 -3.51 -16.45
N CYS A 8 -29.56 -4.59 -17.02
CA CYS A 8 -29.82 -5.83 -16.29
C CYS A 8 -28.54 -6.46 -15.70
N ALA A 9 -27.42 -6.39 -16.43
CA ALA A 9 -26.13 -6.91 -15.95
C ALA A 9 -25.57 -6.01 -14.84
N VAL A 10 -25.66 -4.69 -14.97
CA VAL A 10 -25.25 -3.73 -13.93
C VAL A 10 -26.01 -3.98 -12.63
N MET A 11 -27.33 -4.16 -12.70
CA MET A 11 -28.16 -4.49 -11.53
C MET A 11 -27.72 -5.78 -10.85
N ARG A 12 -27.47 -6.86 -11.61
CA ARG A 12 -27.01 -8.14 -11.07
C ARG A 12 -25.64 -8.03 -10.40
N ILE A 13 -24.72 -7.28 -10.99
CA ILE A 13 -23.40 -7.00 -10.40
C ILE A 13 -23.55 -6.22 -9.09
N CYS A 14 -24.41 -5.20 -9.07
CA CYS A 14 -24.68 -4.42 -7.86
C CYS A 14 -25.28 -5.28 -6.74
N LEU A 15 -26.27 -6.11 -7.05
CA LEU A 15 -26.85 -7.07 -6.11
C LEU A 15 -25.79 -8.03 -5.56
N LEU A 16 -24.93 -8.57 -6.42
CA LEU A 16 -23.83 -9.43 -6.02
C LEU A 16 -22.86 -8.71 -5.06
N PHE A 17 -22.45 -7.48 -5.38
CA PHE A 17 -21.54 -6.70 -4.56
C PHE A 17 -22.13 -6.36 -3.19
N ASN A 18 -23.41 -6.01 -3.14
CA ASN A 18 -24.11 -5.76 -1.90
C ASN A 18 -24.24 -7.03 -1.06
N ALA A 19 -24.54 -8.18 -1.69
CA ALA A 19 -24.57 -9.47 -1.01
C ALA A 19 -23.20 -9.85 -0.43
N ILE A 20 -22.12 -9.71 -1.19
CA ILE A 20 -20.74 -9.94 -0.73
C ILE A 20 -20.42 -9.08 0.49
N THR A 21 -20.75 -7.78 0.43
CA THR A 21 -20.49 -6.84 1.53
C THR A 21 -21.31 -7.19 2.78
N LYS A 22 -22.57 -7.60 2.60
CA LYS A 22 -23.48 -7.96 3.70
C LYS A 22 -23.06 -9.26 4.39
N ILE A 23 -22.65 -10.26 3.60
CA ILE A 23 -22.18 -11.55 4.12
C ILE A 23 -20.78 -11.40 4.74
N GLY A 24 -19.96 -10.47 4.25
CA GLY A 24 -18.57 -10.30 4.68
C GLY A 24 -17.65 -11.38 4.13
N TYR A 25 -17.96 -11.94 2.96
CA TYR A 25 -17.20 -13.04 2.35
C TYR A 25 -16.75 -12.69 0.93
N PHE A 26 -15.44 -12.74 0.69
CA PHE A 26 -14.85 -12.48 -0.61
C PHE A 26 -14.80 -13.77 -1.46
N PRO A 27 -15.34 -13.78 -2.70
CA PRO A 27 -15.41 -14.99 -3.51
C PRO A 27 -14.04 -15.63 -3.77
N GLN A 28 -13.90 -16.92 -3.48
CA GLN A 28 -12.63 -17.66 -3.66
C GLN A 28 -12.09 -17.58 -5.10
N LYS A 29 -12.98 -17.65 -6.11
CA LYS A 29 -12.60 -17.50 -7.53
C LYS A 29 -11.95 -16.16 -7.86
N TRP A 30 -12.24 -15.11 -7.09
CA TRP A 30 -11.67 -13.78 -7.29
C TRP A 30 -10.35 -13.59 -6.56
N LYS A 31 -10.03 -14.46 -5.60
CA LYS A 31 -8.76 -14.42 -4.86
C LYS A 31 -7.58 -14.95 -5.68
N LYS A 32 -7.85 -15.77 -6.70
CA LYS A 32 -6.84 -16.29 -7.62
C LYS A 32 -6.29 -15.17 -8.50
N SER A 33 -4.98 -14.93 -8.41
CA SER A 33 -4.26 -14.03 -9.31
C SER A 33 -3.38 -14.79 -10.28
N ILE A 34 -3.06 -14.16 -11.41
CA ILE A 34 -2.09 -14.69 -12.36
C ILE A 34 -0.91 -13.72 -12.42
N ILE A 35 0.26 -14.19 -12.01
CA ILE A 35 1.48 -13.40 -12.04
C ILE A 35 2.04 -13.43 -13.45
N ILE A 36 2.21 -12.24 -14.03
CA ILE A 36 2.96 -12.02 -15.25
C ILE A 36 4.25 -11.26 -14.93
N MET A 37 5.33 -11.61 -15.61
CA MET A 37 6.62 -10.94 -15.49
C MET A 37 6.72 -9.83 -16.53
N ILE A 38 6.82 -8.57 -16.10
CA ILE A 38 7.05 -7.42 -16.99
C ILE A 38 8.53 -7.02 -16.91
N PRO A 39 9.25 -6.90 -18.04
CA PRO A 39 10.64 -6.44 -18.03
C PRO A 39 10.75 -4.99 -17.56
N LYS A 40 11.73 -4.67 -16.71
CA LYS A 40 12.04 -3.27 -16.36
C LYS A 40 12.60 -2.55 -17.60
N PRO A 41 12.13 -1.33 -17.93
CA PRO A 41 12.44 -0.66 -19.20
C PRO A 41 13.91 -0.25 -19.41
N GLU A 42 14.78 -0.34 -18.39
CA GLU A 42 16.12 0.29 -18.44
C GLU A 42 17.25 -0.54 -17.77
N LYS A 43 17.13 -1.87 -17.67
CA LYS A 43 18.23 -2.71 -17.16
C LYS A 43 18.88 -3.56 -18.26
N ASP A 44 20.20 -3.62 -18.17
CA ASP A 44 21.09 -4.31 -19.09
C ASP A 44 20.67 -5.79 -19.27
N LYS A 45 20.70 -6.30 -20.50
CA LYS A 45 20.15 -7.64 -20.86
C LYS A 45 20.87 -8.81 -20.16
N THR A 46 21.99 -8.54 -19.50
CA THR A 46 22.81 -9.48 -18.74
C THR A 46 22.23 -9.81 -17.36
N GLN A 47 21.35 -8.96 -16.80
CA GLN A 47 20.58 -9.24 -15.59
C GLN A 47 19.09 -8.92 -15.81
N PRO A 48 18.30 -9.87 -16.33
CA PRO A 48 16.90 -9.62 -16.64
C PRO A 48 16.11 -9.40 -15.34
N SER A 49 15.92 -8.13 -14.99
CA SER A 49 15.11 -7.73 -13.85
C SER A 49 13.66 -7.62 -14.29
N TYR A 50 12.83 -8.57 -13.85
CA TYR A 50 11.38 -8.53 -14.06
C TYR A 50 10.66 -7.92 -12.86
N ARG A 51 9.52 -7.30 -13.12
CA ARG A 51 8.53 -6.93 -12.10
C ARG A 51 7.36 -7.91 -12.19
N PRO A 52 7.07 -8.69 -11.13
CA PRO A 52 5.86 -9.49 -11.10
C PRO A 52 4.63 -8.58 -10.98
N ILE A 53 3.57 -8.84 -11.75
CA ILE A 53 2.28 -8.16 -11.60
C ILE A 53 1.19 -9.20 -11.43
N SER A 54 0.40 -9.06 -10.36
CA SER A 54 -0.77 -9.90 -10.13
C SER A 54 -1.96 -9.41 -10.95
N LEU A 55 -2.32 -10.17 -11.99
CA LEU A 55 -3.55 -9.99 -12.73
C LEU A 55 -4.73 -10.56 -11.95
N LEU A 56 -5.53 -9.67 -11.37
CA LEU A 56 -6.80 -9.99 -10.75
C LEU A 56 -7.94 -9.93 -11.78
N THR A 57 -9.02 -10.65 -11.51
CA THR A 57 -10.21 -10.64 -12.37
C THR A 57 -10.81 -9.22 -12.45
N CYS A 58 -11.40 -8.86 -13.60
CA CYS A 58 -12.01 -7.55 -13.77
C CYS A 58 -13.11 -7.27 -12.74
N LEU A 59 -13.89 -8.30 -12.38
CA LEU A 59 -14.93 -8.18 -11.35
C LEU A 59 -14.34 -7.95 -9.96
N SER A 60 -13.22 -8.61 -9.61
CA SER A 60 -12.47 -8.34 -8.37
C SER A 60 -12.07 -6.87 -8.31
N LYS A 61 -11.40 -6.36 -9.36
CA LYS A 61 -10.93 -4.97 -9.40
C LYS A 61 -12.08 -3.97 -9.33
N LEU A 62 -13.20 -4.26 -9.99
CA LEU A 62 -14.39 -3.42 -9.93
C LEU A 62 -14.97 -3.37 -8.52
N PHE A 63 -15.09 -4.53 -7.87
CA PHE A 63 -15.57 -4.61 -6.48
C PHE A 63 -14.62 -3.91 -5.52
N GLU A 64 -13.32 -4.15 -5.64
CA GLU A 64 -12.28 -3.49 -4.83
C GLU A 64 -12.34 -1.97 -4.96
N LYS A 65 -12.55 -1.44 -6.18
CA LYS A 65 -12.75 0.00 -6.40
C LYS A 65 -14.01 0.52 -5.71
N GLY A 66 -15.12 -0.22 -5.80
CA GLY A 66 -16.36 0.12 -5.09
C GLY A 66 -16.20 0.09 -3.56
N LEU A 67 -15.44 -0.88 -3.05
CA LEU A 67 -15.13 -1.00 -1.63
C LEU A 67 -14.23 0.14 -1.15
N LEU A 68 -13.20 0.49 -1.93
CA LEU A 68 -12.31 1.63 -1.64
C LEU A 68 -13.12 2.91 -1.50
N LEU A 69 -14.05 3.19 -2.42
CA LEU A 69 -14.93 4.36 -2.36
C LEU A 69 -15.83 4.40 -1.10
N ARG A 70 -16.13 3.24 -0.50
CA ARG A 70 -16.89 3.15 0.76
C ARG A 70 -15.99 3.29 1.99
N ILE A 71 -14.75 2.80 1.93
CA ILE A 71 -13.80 2.84 3.05
C ILE A 71 -13.15 4.22 3.19
N SER A 72 -12.78 4.86 2.08
CA SER A 72 -12.05 6.15 2.11
C SER A 72 -12.74 7.24 2.93
N PRO A 73 -14.07 7.46 2.85
CA PRO A 73 -14.74 8.45 3.70
C PRO A 73 -14.61 8.13 5.19
N HIS A 74 -14.76 6.86 5.59
CA HIS A 74 -14.61 6.46 6.99
C HIS A 74 -13.21 6.69 7.53
N LEU A 75 -12.18 6.36 6.76
CA LEU A 75 -10.79 6.59 7.16
C LEU A 75 -10.48 8.08 7.36
N LYS A 76 -11.04 8.94 6.50
CA LYS A 76 -10.94 10.41 6.60
C LYS A 76 -11.62 10.95 7.85
N THR A 77 -12.85 10.51 8.15
CA THR A 77 -13.60 11.02 9.30
C THR A 77 -12.91 10.72 10.64
N HIS A 78 -12.20 9.61 10.74
CA HIS A 78 -11.53 9.21 11.97
C HIS A 78 -10.08 9.73 12.10
N ASN A 79 -9.57 10.57 11.18
CA ASN A 79 -8.17 11.05 11.14
C ASN A 79 -7.13 9.92 11.29
N THR A 80 -7.47 8.74 10.77
CA THR A 80 -6.67 7.53 10.94
C THR A 80 -5.48 7.44 9.99
N LEU A 81 -5.50 8.28 8.96
CA LEU A 81 -4.40 8.42 8.02
C LEU A 81 -3.57 9.64 8.42
N PRO A 82 -2.24 9.48 8.59
CA PRO A 82 -1.35 10.59 8.84
C PRO A 82 -1.49 11.67 7.76
N SER A 83 -1.40 12.94 8.15
CA SER A 83 -1.54 14.09 7.24
C SER A 83 -0.51 14.13 6.10
N TYR A 84 0.56 13.36 6.20
CA TYR A 84 1.57 13.18 5.15
C TYR A 84 1.31 12.00 4.20
N GLN A 85 0.41 11.09 4.57
CA GLN A 85 -0.04 9.96 3.75
C GLN A 85 -1.22 10.44 2.91
N PHE A 86 -0.90 11.03 1.76
CA PHE A 86 -1.93 11.54 0.85
C PHE A 86 -2.67 10.39 0.15
N ASP A 87 -3.98 10.38 0.31
CA ASP A 87 -4.92 9.37 -0.18
C ASP A 87 -4.82 9.08 -1.69
N PHE A 88 -4.56 7.82 -2.03
CA PHE A 88 -5.07 7.24 -3.28
C PHE A 88 -6.61 7.07 -3.14
N PRO A 89 -7.51 7.57 -4.02
CA PRO A 89 -7.33 8.27 -5.30
C PRO A 89 -8.13 9.60 -5.31
N ALA A 90 -7.63 10.65 -4.66
CA ALA A 90 -8.19 11.99 -4.82
C ALA A 90 -7.10 13.07 -4.77
N LYS A 91 -6.62 13.42 -5.96
CA LYS A 91 -6.04 14.73 -6.33
C LYS A 91 -4.54 15.02 -6.15
N HIS A 92 -3.70 14.14 -5.60
CA HIS A 92 -2.29 14.51 -5.42
C HIS A 92 -1.35 13.40 -5.91
N GLY A 93 -0.65 13.68 -7.02
CA GLY A 93 0.25 12.73 -7.68
C GLY A 93 1.69 12.80 -7.15
N ALA A 94 2.59 12.00 -7.74
CA ALA A 94 4.03 12.02 -7.42
C ALA A 94 4.64 13.44 -7.48
N ILE A 95 4.16 14.27 -8.42
CA ILE A 95 4.60 15.65 -8.62
C ILE A 95 4.40 16.50 -7.36
N GLU A 96 3.30 16.28 -6.64
CA GLU A 96 2.98 17.09 -5.47
C GLU A 96 3.80 16.71 -4.25
N GLN A 97 4.08 15.42 -4.08
CA GLN A 97 5.04 14.98 -3.06
C GLN A 97 6.43 15.55 -3.34
N VAL A 98 6.88 15.57 -4.61
CA VAL A 98 8.15 16.20 -4.99
C VAL A 98 8.14 17.70 -4.72
N ASN A 99 7.04 18.38 -5.04
CA ASN A 99 6.91 19.81 -4.77
C ASN A 99 6.96 20.10 -3.26
N ARG A 100 6.31 19.26 -2.46
CA ARG A 100 6.29 19.38 -0.99
C ARG A 100 7.68 19.15 -0.39
N ILE A 101 8.42 18.15 -0.87
CA ILE A 101 9.83 17.92 -0.51
C ILE A 101 10.69 19.15 -0.86
N THR A 102 10.53 19.66 -2.09
CA THR A 102 11.28 20.84 -2.56
C THR A 102 10.96 22.08 -1.74
N THR A 103 9.70 22.25 -1.35
CA THR A 103 9.25 23.35 -0.49
C THR A 103 9.90 23.26 0.88
N GLU A 104 9.90 22.08 1.52
CA GLU A 104 10.54 21.89 2.83
C GLU A 104 12.05 22.18 2.80
N ILE A 105 12.74 21.73 1.74
CA ILE A 105 14.16 22.00 1.52
C ILE A 105 14.39 23.52 1.37
N ARG A 106 13.59 24.19 0.55
CA ARG A 106 13.69 25.63 0.32
C ARG A 106 13.46 26.41 1.62
N THR A 107 12.42 26.06 2.38
CA THR A 107 12.13 26.69 3.67
C THR A 107 13.28 26.50 4.65
N ALA A 108 13.93 25.33 4.69
CA ALA A 108 15.10 25.11 5.53
C ALA A 108 16.25 26.07 5.17
N PHE A 109 16.54 26.22 3.86
CA PHE A 109 17.57 27.13 3.38
C PHE A 109 17.26 28.60 3.68
N GLU A 110 15.99 29.03 3.52
CA GLU A 110 15.54 30.38 3.87
C GLU A 110 15.75 30.69 5.36
N HIS A 111 15.56 29.70 6.23
CA HIS A 111 15.79 29.83 7.68
C HIS A 111 17.25 29.60 8.12
N ARG A 112 18.18 29.41 7.18
CA ARG A 112 19.61 29.07 7.43
C ARG A 112 19.77 27.80 8.27
N GLU A 113 18.91 26.82 8.05
CA GLU A 113 18.97 25.51 8.68
C GLU A 113 19.61 24.48 7.76
N TYR A 114 20.22 23.46 8.35
CA TYR A 114 20.61 22.25 7.64
C TYR A 114 19.37 21.39 7.42
N CYS A 115 19.26 20.82 6.21
CA CYS A 115 18.21 19.90 5.83
C CYS A 115 18.86 18.56 5.48
N THR A 116 18.49 17.50 6.20
CA THR A 116 18.96 16.14 5.92
C THR A 116 17.77 15.30 5.52
N ALA A 117 17.89 14.55 4.43
CA ALA A 117 16.85 13.65 3.94
C ALA A 117 17.34 12.20 3.96
N LEU A 118 16.47 11.30 4.42
CA LEU A 118 16.63 9.86 4.39
C LEU A 118 15.61 9.26 3.44
N PHE A 119 16.07 8.57 2.41
CA PHE A 119 15.21 7.85 1.46
C PHE A 119 15.26 6.36 1.78
N LEU A 120 14.11 5.77 2.08
CA LEU A 120 13.92 4.36 2.40
C LEU A 120 13.22 3.69 1.22
N ASP A 121 13.89 2.71 0.63
CA ASP A 121 13.33 1.79 -0.35
C ASP A 121 13.07 0.44 0.33
N VAL A 122 11.80 0.12 0.56
CA VAL A 122 11.41 -1.15 1.18
C VAL A 122 11.30 -2.21 0.08
N ALA A 123 12.36 -3.03 -0.04
CA ALA A 123 12.36 -4.13 -0.98
C ALA A 123 11.16 -5.07 -0.76
N GLN A 124 10.34 -5.22 -1.81
CA GLN A 124 9.14 -6.07 -1.80
C GLN A 124 8.13 -5.70 -0.69
N ALA A 125 7.95 -4.39 -0.45
CA ALA A 125 7.06 -3.85 0.58
C ALA A 125 5.68 -4.51 0.66
N PHE A 126 5.01 -4.66 -0.49
CA PHE A 126 3.68 -5.27 -0.55
C PHE A 126 3.69 -6.76 -0.24
N ASP A 127 4.75 -7.49 -0.59
CA ASP A 127 4.83 -8.95 -0.38
C ASP A 127 5.17 -9.30 1.08
N ARG A 128 5.72 -8.35 1.85
CA ARG A 128 6.19 -8.56 3.23
C ARG A 128 5.22 -8.08 4.32
N VAL A 129 4.04 -7.59 3.93
CA VAL A 129 3.06 -7.11 4.92
C VAL A 129 2.64 -8.25 5.84
N TRP A 130 2.86 -8.07 7.15
CA TRP A 130 2.39 -9.00 8.17
C TRP A 130 0.87 -8.90 8.32
N LEU A 131 0.17 -9.96 7.89
CA LEU A 131 -1.29 -9.96 7.78
C LEU A 131 -1.97 -9.85 9.15
N ASP A 132 -1.46 -10.48 10.20
CA ASP A 132 -2.09 -10.40 11.53
C ASP A 132 -2.01 -8.99 12.11
N GLY A 133 -0.84 -8.35 11.99
CA GLY A 133 -0.65 -6.95 12.41
C GLY A 133 -1.54 -5.98 11.63
N LEU A 134 -1.66 -6.17 10.31
CA LEU A 134 -2.60 -5.40 9.49
C LEU A 134 -4.05 -5.65 9.91
N MET A 135 -4.43 -6.90 10.18
CA MET A 135 -5.78 -7.26 10.60
C MET A 135 -6.13 -6.65 11.96
N PHE A 136 -5.19 -6.60 12.90
CA PHE A 136 -5.37 -5.93 14.19
C PHE A 136 -5.74 -4.46 14.00
N LYS A 137 -5.02 -3.74 13.12
CA LYS A 137 -5.33 -2.35 12.78
C LYS A 137 -6.69 -2.21 12.11
N ILE A 138 -7.02 -3.07 11.14
CA ILE A 138 -8.32 -3.06 10.45
C ILE A 138 -9.48 -3.22 11.44
N ILE A 139 -9.35 -4.10 12.44
CA ILE A 139 -10.40 -4.33 13.45
C ILE A 139 -10.65 -3.08 14.31
N GLN A 140 -9.61 -2.30 14.60
CA GLN A 140 -9.72 -1.08 15.39
C GLN A 140 -10.31 0.10 14.59
N LEU A 141 -10.03 0.16 13.28
CA LEU A 141 -10.30 1.34 12.45
C LEU A 141 -11.58 1.22 11.61
N LEU A 142 -12.02 0.00 11.29
CA LEU A 142 -13.11 -0.23 10.33
C LEU A 142 -14.31 -0.97 10.93
N PRO A 143 -15.53 -0.73 10.39
CA PRO A 143 -16.74 -1.42 10.81
C PRO A 143 -16.66 -2.95 10.67
N GLN A 144 -17.48 -3.66 11.47
CA GLN A 144 -17.40 -5.11 11.58
C GLN A 144 -17.63 -5.87 10.27
N ASN A 145 -18.58 -5.43 9.45
CA ASN A 145 -18.84 -6.03 8.14
C ASN A 145 -17.63 -5.91 7.20
N ILE A 146 -16.91 -4.78 7.25
CA ILE A 146 -15.72 -4.54 6.42
C ILE A 146 -14.54 -5.37 6.92
N HIS A 147 -14.33 -5.51 8.24
CA HIS A 147 -13.26 -6.37 8.73
C HIS A 147 -13.43 -7.81 8.28
N LYS A 148 -14.68 -8.34 8.26
CA LYS A 148 -14.93 -9.75 7.89
C LYS A 148 -14.60 -9.95 6.42
N LEU A 149 -15.03 -9.00 5.61
CA LEU A 149 -14.75 -8.97 4.19
C LEU A 149 -13.25 -8.86 3.89
N LEU A 150 -12.52 -7.97 4.56
CA LEU A 150 -11.07 -7.81 4.37
C LEU A 150 -10.28 -9.02 4.87
N LYS A 151 -10.68 -9.61 6.01
CA LYS A 151 -10.14 -10.89 6.47
C LYS A 151 -10.33 -11.97 5.41
N SER A 152 -11.54 -12.10 4.89
CA SER A 152 -11.83 -13.04 3.82
C SER A 152 -11.08 -12.72 2.52
N TYR A 153 -10.79 -11.45 2.23
CA TYR A 153 -10.05 -11.03 1.04
C TYR A 153 -8.57 -11.41 1.11
N LEU A 154 -7.96 -11.29 2.29
CA LEU A 154 -6.55 -11.62 2.53
C LEU A 154 -6.33 -13.12 2.76
N ASP A 155 -7.33 -13.84 3.26
CA ASP A 155 -7.23 -15.26 3.59
C ASP A 155 -7.25 -16.19 2.36
N LYS A 156 -6.39 -17.22 2.41
CA LYS A 156 -6.29 -18.33 1.43
C LYS A 156 -6.21 -17.85 -0.02
N ARG A 157 -5.35 -16.88 -0.27
CA ARG A 157 -5.07 -16.43 -1.64
C ARG A 157 -4.14 -17.39 -2.33
N VAL A 158 -4.36 -17.52 -3.64
CA VAL A 158 -3.54 -18.36 -4.51
C VAL A 158 -3.12 -17.57 -5.72
N PHE A 159 -1.94 -17.88 -6.26
CA PHE A 159 -1.45 -17.33 -7.51
C PHE A 159 -0.91 -18.43 -8.41
N ALA A 160 -0.94 -18.19 -9.72
CA ALA A 160 -0.22 -19.00 -10.69
C ALA A 160 0.68 -18.09 -11.52
N VAL A 161 1.88 -18.55 -11.86
CA VAL A 161 2.84 -17.82 -12.68
C VAL A 161 2.60 -18.20 -14.14
N ARG A 162 2.44 -17.19 -15.00
CA ARG A 162 2.34 -17.38 -16.45
C ARG A 162 3.60 -16.90 -17.14
N CYS A 163 4.27 -17.82 -17.83
CA CYS A 163 5.41 -17.54 -18.70
C CYS A 163 5.03 -17.91 -20.13
N SER A 164 4.89 -16.91 -20.99
CA SER A 164 4.44 -17.09 -22.38
C SER A 164 3.10 -17.83 -22.46
N SER A 165 3.05 -19.00 -23.10
CA SER A 165 1.85 -19.84 -23.24
C SER A 165 1.63 -20.80 -22.07
N SER A 166 2.58 -20.95 -21.16
CA SER A 166 2.54 -21.92 -20.06
C SER A 166 2.13 -21.26 -18.75
N THR A 167 1.30 -21.95 -17.96
CA THR A 167 0.89 -21.52 -16.61
C THR A 167 1.29 -22.59 -15.60
N SER A 168 1.88 -22.17 -14.49
CA SER A 168 2.28 -23.07 -13.39
C SER A 168 1.07 -23.66 -12.66
N SER A 169 1.35 -24.58 -11.74
CA SER A 169 0.42 -24.93 -10.67
C SER A 169 0.10 -23.72 -9.79
N ASP A 170 -0.97 -23.84 -9.00
CA ASP A 170 -1.37 -22.83 -8.04
C ASP A 170 -0.46 -22.88 -6.79
N PHE A 171 -0.01 -21.72 -6.35
CA PHE A 171 0.78 -21.52 -5.14
C PHE A 171 -0.03 -20.70 -4.12
N THR A 172 0.13 -20.99 -2.84
CA THR A 172 -0.52 -20.25 -1.74
C THR A 172 0.29 -19.01 -1.36
N ILE A 173 -0.40 -17.92 -1.03
CA ILE A 173 0.19 -16.70 -0.48
C ILE A 173 -0.03 -16.68 1.02
N GLU A 174 1.05 -16.63 1.79
CA GLU A 174 1.02 -16.63 3.26
C GLU A 174 1.20 -15.23 3.86
N ALA A 175 1.80 -14.30 3.10
CA ALA A 175 2.05 -12.93 3.55
C ALA A 175 1.87 -11.93 2.38
N GLY A 176 1.66 -10.68 2.74
CA GLY A 176 1.60 -9.60 1.77
C GLY A 176 0.23 -9.34 1.15
N VAL A 177 0.15 -8.24 0.43
CA VAL A 177 -1.03 -7.78 -0.31
C VAL A 177 -0.69 -7.82 -1.80
N PRO A 178 -1.55 -8.36 -2.67
CA PRO A 178 -1.21 -8.54 -4.09
C PRO A 178 -0.84 -7.24 -4.80
N GLN A 179 0.32 -7.24 -5.44
CA GLN A 179 0.80 -6.14 -6.28
C GLN A 179 -0.08 -6.01 -7.54
N GLY A 180 -0.80 -4.89 -7.67
CA GLY A 180 -1.78 -4.65 -8.74
C GLY A 180 -3.25 -4.80 -8.33
N SER A 181 -3.50 -5.02 -7.03
CA SER A 181 -4.81 -4.80 -6.42
C SER A 181 -5.16 -3.33 -6.30
N VAL A 182 -6.47 -3.04 -6.26
CA VAL A 182 -6.96 -1.68 -6.02
C VAL A 182 -6.91 -1.35 -4.53
N LEU A 183 -7.10 -2.35 -3.66
CA LEU A 183 -7.01 -2.20 -2.21
C LEU A 183 -5.56 -2.26 -1.68
N GLY A 184 -4.61 -2.74 -2.47
CA GLY A 184 -3.21 -2.89 -2.05
C GLY A 184 -2.59 -1.64 -1.43
N PRO A 185 -2.61 -0.50 -2.14
CA PRO A 185 -2.06 0.74 -1.63
C PRO A 185 -2.68 1.17 -0.30
N ILE A 186 -4.02 1.19 -0.17
CA ILE A 186 -4.67 1.64 1.06
C ILE A 186 -4.40 0.71 2.24
N LEU A 187 -4.32 -0.61 2.00
CA LEU A 187 -3.98 -1.59 3.03
C LEU A 187 -2.53 -1.42 3.50
N TYR A 188 -1.61 -1.12 2.59
CA TYR A 188 -0.22 -0.82 2.93
C TYR A 188 -0.09 0.50 3.70
N THR A 189 -0.87 1.52 3.33
CA THR A 189 -0.96 2.78 4.07
C THR A 189 -1.45 2.55 5.50
N LEU A 190 -2.53 1.78 5.68
CA LEU A 190 -3.00 1.41 7.02
C LEU A 190 -1.96 0.61 7.81
N TYR A 191 -1.20 -0.26 7.13
CA TYR A 191 -0.13 -1.02 7.74
C TYR A 191 1.02 -0.13 8.23
N THR A 192 1.32 0.96 7.53
CA THR A 192 2.44 1.89 7.84
C THR A 192 1.99 3.18 8.54
N ALA A 193 0.72 3.27 8.96
CA ALA A 193 0.17 4.47 9.58
C ALA A 193 0.77 4.81 10.97
N ASP A 194 1.41 3.84 11.62
CA ASP A 194 2.07 3.95 12.94
C ASP A 194 3.56 4.23 12.86
N ILE A 195 4.09 4.54 11.67
CA ILE A 195 5.47 5.03 11.53
C ILE A 195 5.65 6.22 12.50
N PRO A 196 6.63 6.17 13.42
CA PRO A 196 6.73 7.13 14.50
C PRO A 196 6.95 8.54 13.95
N THR A 197 6.14 9.50 14.37
CA THR A 197 6.29 10.90 13.97
C THR A 197 6.91 11.71 15.10
N ASN A 198 7.76 12.68 14.75
CA ASN A 198 8.31 13.66 15.68
C ASN A 198 8.09 15.05 15.05
N TYR A 199 7.81 16.07 15.87
CA TYR A 199 7.65 17.47 15.42
C TYR A 199 8.83 18.01 14.60
N GLN A 200 10.01 17.40 14.75
CA GLN A 200 11.23 17.77 14.04
C GLN A 200 11.43 17.02 12.72
N LEU A 201 10.52 16.10 12.39
CA LEU A 201 10.61 15.19 11.24
C LEU A 201 9.39 15.34 10.34
N THR A 202 9.65 15.59 9.06
CA THR A 202 8.62 15.60 8.02
C THR A 202 8.74 14.31 7.22
N ILE A 203 7.72 13.47 7.32
CA ILE A 203 7.65 12.21 6.56
C ILE A 203 6.91 12.47 5.25
N PHE A 204 7.35 11.81 4.19
CA PHE A 204 6.75 11.78 2.88
C PHE A 204 6.65 10.33 2.44
N THR A 205 5.46 9.86 2.13
CA THR A 205 5.23 8.48 1.70
C THR A 205 4.49 8.48 0.38
N PHE A 206 4.96 7.68 -0.57
CA PHE A 206 4.26 7.40 -1.81
C PHE A 206 4.30 5.90 -2.06
N ALA A 207 3.20 5.22 -1.72
CA ALA A 207 3.14 3.75 -1.71
C ALA A 207 4.31 3.16 -0.88
N ASP A 208 5.23 2.44 -1.52
CA ASP A 208 6.41 1.80 -0.92
C ASP A 208 7.59 2.76 -0.68
N ASP A 209 7.66 3.88 -1.40
CA ASP A 209 8.71 4.88 -1.23
C ASP A 209 8.44 5.75 0.02
N THR A 210 9.41 5.79 0.94
CA THR A 210 9.34 6.66 2.12
C THR A 210 10.56 7.57 2.17
N ALA A 211 10.32 8.89 2.24
CA ALA A 211 11.35 9.89 2.50
C ALA A 211 11.08 10.58 3.84
N ILE A 212 12.13 10.80 4.62
CA ILE A 212 12.05 11.44 5.93
C ILE A 212 13.03 12.60 5.93
N ILE A 213 12.53 13.80 6.22
CA ILE A 213 13.33 15.03 6.26
C ILE A 213 13.44 15.53 7.69
N SER A 214 14.65 15.88 8.10
CA SER A 214 14.95 16.57 9.34
C SER A 214 15.54 17.95 9.04
N ARG A 215 15.14 18.95 9.81
CA ARG A 215 15.66 20.32 9.74
C ARG A 215 16.19 20.78 11.09
N SER A 216 17.37 21.40 11.10
CA SER A 216 17.93 22.01 12.30
C SER A 216 19.07 22.96 11.96
N ARG A 217 19.31 23.97 12.80
CA ARG A 217 20.52 24.80 12.73
C ARG A 217 21.82 24.03 13.03
N CYS A 218 21.72 22.80 13.56
CA CYS A 218 22.88 21.95 13.84
C CYS A 218 22.85 20.68 12.97
N PRO A 219 23.88 20.42 12.14
CA PRO A 219 23.91 19.28 11.21
C PRO A 219 24.04 17.92 11.92
N VAL A 220 24.66 17.87 13.09
CA VAL A 220 24.74 16.64 13.90
C VAL A 220 23.35 16.27 14.43
N LYS A 221 22.56 17.28 14.82
CA LYS A 221 21.21 17.08 15.35
C LYS A 221 20.26 16.55 14.28
N THR A 222 20.34 17.04 13.04
CA THR A 222 19.50 16.52 11.95
C THR A 222 19.78 15.06 11.65
N THR A 223 21.07 14.71 11.60
CA THR A 223 21.52 13.33 11.33
C THR A 223 21.13 12.38 12.47
N MET A 224 21.31 12.79 13.73
CA MET A 224 20.90 11.98 14.89
C MET A 224 19.39 11.73 14.94
N GLN A 225 18.57 12.72 14.61
CA GLN A 225 17.11 12.55 14.56
C GLN A 225 16.69 11.50 13.52
N LEU A 226 17.40 11.42 12.39
CA LEU A 226 17.17 10.40 11.36
C LEU A 226 17.74 9.04 11.76
N ALA A 227 18.83 8.98 12.55
CA ALA A 227 19.42 7.73 13.02
C ALA A 227 18.47 6.90 13.90
N TYR A 228 17.57 7.55 14.66
CA TYR A 228 16.53 6.86 15.42
C TYR A 228 15.60 5.99 14.54
N PHE A 229 15.39 6.38 13.28
CA PHE A 229 14.61 5.59 12.34
C PHE A 229 15.32 4.31 11.88
N PHE A 230 16.65 4.33 11.75
CA PHE A 230 17.41 3.12 11.42
C PHE A 230 17.34 2.06 12.53
N ILE A 231 17.31 2.50 13.79
CA ILE A 231 17.18 1.59 14.95
C ILE A 231 15.79 0.95 14.97
N TRP A 232 14.75 1.70 14.57
CA TRP A 232 13.40 1.17 14.44
C TRP A 232 13.23 0.19 13.27
N THR A 233 13.81 0.49 12.10
CA THR A 233 13.69 -0.37 10.89
C THR A 233 14.54 -1.64 10.94
N SER A 234 15.64 -1.65 11.72
CA SER A 234 16.54 -2.81 11.82
C SER A 234 16.01 -3.93 12.72
N GLY A 235 14.93 -3.68 13.47
CA GLY A 235 14.46 -4.58 14.51
C GLY A 235 15.48 -4.67 15.66
N SER A 236 15.03 -4.45 16.89
CA SER A 236 15.88 -4.71 18.04
C SER A 236 16.41 -6.16 17.97
N PRO A 237 17.74 -6.40 18.01
CA PRO A 237 18.25 -7.73 18.23
C PRO A 237 17.98 -8.08 19.70
N GLY A 238 16.90 -8.80 19.99
CA GLY A 238 16.67 -9.26 21.36
C GLY A 238 15.26 -9.75 21.64
N GLY A 239 15.12 -11.07 21.66
CA GLY A 239 13.94 -11.77 22.18
C GLY A 239 14.10 -13.29 22.21
N ASN A 240 15.32 -13.80 22.40
CA ASN A 240 15.51 -15.16 22.92
C ASN A 240 15.50 -15.06 24.45
N SER A 241 14.39 -15.45 25.05
CA SER A 241 14.29 -15.95 26.42
C SER A 241 13.03 -16.77 26.54
#